data_AF-A0A9P0HE36-F1
#
_entry.id   AF-A0A9P0HE36-F1
#
_cell.length_a   1.000
_cell.length_b   1.000
_cell.length_c   1.000
_cell.angle_alpha   90.00
_cell.angle_beta   90.00
_cell.angle_gamma   90.00
#
_symmetry.space_group_name_H-M   'P 1'
#
loop_
_entity.id
_entity.type
_entity.pdbx_description
1 polymer ?
#
loop_
_entity_poly.entity_id
_entity_poly.type
_entity_poly.pdbx_seq_one_letter_code
_entity_poly.pdbx_strand_id
1 'polypeptide(L)' 'MAIVRPLKHRMSRRKALLALLAIWMASGLLALPCLLYSTTRTRRYSNGQSSVFCMMQWPDGAYPTSTSEHV' A
#
# COMPACT_ATOMS: atom_id res chain seq x y z
N MET A 1 -25.06 1.01 -10.68
CA MET A 1 -26.35 0.80 -11.39
C MET A 1 -27.51 1.08 -10.45
N ALA A 2 -28.12 2.27 -10.53
CA ALA A 2 -29.29 2.63 -9.71
C ALA A 2 -30.57 2.84 -10.54
N ILE A 3 -30.44 3.07 -11.86
CA ILE A 3 -31.55 3.47 -12.74
C ILE A 3 -32.03 2.31 -13.63
N VAL A 4 -31.13 1.40 -13.99
CA VAL A 4 -31.36 0.37 -15.02
C VAL A 4 -32.33 -0.77 -14.63
N ARG A 5 -32.68 -0.94 -13.34
CA ARG A 5 -33.59 -2.02 -12.89
C ARG A 5 -34.44 -1.57 -11.68
N PRO A 6 -35.60 -0.92 -11.89
CA PRO A 6 -36.38 -0.28 -10.82
C PRO A 6 -37.08 -1.25 -9.84
N LEU A 7 -37.32 -2.51 -10.21
CA LEU A 7 -38.09 -3.50 -9.43
C LEU A 7 -37.25 -4.67 -8.88
N LYS A 8 -35.92 -4.63 -9.00
CA LYS A 8 -35.07 -5.72 -8.49
C LYS A 8 -34.84 -5.51 -6.99
N HIS A 9 -35.24 -6.49 -6.16
CA HIS A 9 -34.99 -6.50 -4.71
C HIS A 9 -33.56 -6.04 -4.46
N ARG A 10 -33.41 -4.85 -3.87
CA ARG A 10 -32.11 -4.23 -3.60
C ARG A 10 -31.25 -5.24 -2.85
N MET A 11 -29.95 -5.26 -3.14
CA MET A 11 -28.99 -6.06 -2.38
C MET A 11 -29.32 -5.92 -0.90
N SER A 12 -29.62 -7.06 -0.24
CA SER A 12 -29.89 -7.06 1.20
C SER A 12 -28.76 -6.32 1.91
N ARG A 13 -29.08 -5.57 2.97
CA ARG A 13 -28.11 -4.83 3.78
C ARG A 13 -26.89 -5.68 4.15
N ARG A 14 -27.12 -7.00 4.36
CA ARG A 14 -26.06 -7.99 4.61
C ARG A 14 -25.09 -8.15 3.44
N LYS A 15 -25.59 -8.24 2.20
CA LYS A 15 -24.74 -8.36 1.00
C LYS A 15 -23.90 -7.10 0.75
N ALA A 16 -24.47 -5.93 1.01
CA ALA A 16 -23.73 -4.67 0.90
C ALA A 16 -22.60 -4.58 1.95
N LEU A 17 -22.88 -4.98 3.19
CA LEU A 17 -21.86 -5.04 4.25
C LEU A 17 -20.74 -6.04 3.93
N LEU A 18 -21.09 -7.23 3.41
CA LEU A 18 -20.09 -8.21 2.98
C LEU A 18 -19.20 -7.67 1.85
N ALA A 19 -19.78 -6.99 0.86
CA ALA A 19 -19.01 -6.36 -0.21
C ALA A 19 -18.07 -5.27 0.32
N LEU A 20 -18.54 -4.43 1.25
CA LEU A 20 -17.69 -3.43 1.91
C LEU A 20 -16.54 -4.09 2.66
N LEU A 21 -16.82 -5.08 3.50
CA LEU A 21 -15.77 -5.80 4.24
C LEU A 21 -14.76 -6.46 3.30
N ALA A 22 -15.22 -7.06 2.20
CA ALA A 22 -14.33 -7.64 1.20
C ALA A 22 -13.42 -6.59 0.55
N ILE A 23 -13.94 -5.42 0.20
CA ILE A 23 -13.15 -4.30 -0.35
C ILE A 23 -12.12 -3.82 0.68
N TRP A 24 -12.54 -3.63 1.94
CA TRP A 24 -11.63 -3.20 3.01
C TRP A 24 -10.49 -4.20 3.24
N MET A 25 -10.81 -5.49 3.31
CA MET A 25 -9.80 -6.54 3.47
C MET A 25 -8.88 -6.64 2.25
N ALA A 26 -9.42 -6.55 1.03
CA ALA A 26 -8.62 -6.56 -0.19
C ALA A 26 -7.66 -5.36 -0.25
N SER A 27 -8.14 -4.17 0.08
CA SER A 27 -7.31 -2.95 0.17
C SER A 27 -6.21 -3.10 1.22
N GLY A 28 -6.53 -3.64 2.40
CA GLY A 28 -5.54 -3.91 3.44
C GLY A 28 -4.48 -4.92 3.00
N LEU A 29 -4.90 -6.00 2.33
CA LEU A 29 -4.01 -7.04 1.81
C LEU A 29 -3.05 -6.49 0.75
N LEU A 30 -3.55 -5.63 -0.15
CA LEU A 30 -2.74 -4.95 -1.17
C LEU A 30 -1.74 -3.95 -0.56
N ALA A 31 -2.07 -3.37 0.60
CA ALA A 31 -1.19 -2.45 1.31
C ALA A 31 -0.12 -3.14 2.19
N LEU A 32 -0.27 -4.45 2.49
CA LEU A 32 0.72 -5.20 3.28
C LEU A 32 2.15 -5.11 2.74
N PRO A 33 2.45 -5.30 1.44
CA PRO A 33 3.81 -5.13 0.95
C PRO A 33 4.33 -3.73 1.23
N CYS A 34 3.52 -2.69 1.05
CA CYS A 34 3.93 -1.32 1.37
C CYS A 34 4.27 -1.11 2.85
N LEU A 35 3.54 -1.76 3.75
CA LEU A 35 3.82 -1.69 5.18
C LEU A 35 5.10 -2.47 5.55
N LEU A 36 5.27 -3.66 4.99
CA LEU A 36 6.41 -4.55 5.26
C LEU A 36 7.73 -4.03 4.66
N TYR A 37 7.68 -3.39 3.50
CA TYR A 37 8.84 -2.85 2.80
C TYR A 37 9.13 -1.37 3.11
N SER A 38 8.30 -0.71 3.92
CA SER A 38 8.58 0.63 4.44
C SER A 38 9.72 0.55 5.46
N THR A 39 10.92 0.96 5.06
CA THR A 39 12.09 1.01 5.93
C THR A 39 12.43 2.46 6.27
N THR A 40 12.67 2.73 7.55
CA THR A 40 13.14 4.03 8.00
C THR A 40 14.65 3.96 8.15
N ARG A 41 15.40 4.59 7.23
CA ARG A 41 16.87 4.59 7.25
C ARG A 41 17.38 5.92 7.80
N THR A 42 18.36 5.82 8.69
CA THR A 42 19.07 6.97 9.23
C THR A 42 20.43 7.08 8.53
N ARG A 43 20.63 8.14 7.74
CA ARG A 43 21.96 8.44 7.17
C ARG A 43 22.62 9.48 8.07
N ARG A 44 23.82 9.17 8.54
CA ARG A 44 24.74 10.15 9.13
C ARG A 44 25.62 10.69 8.02
N TYR A 45 25.50 11.99 7.75
CA TYR A 45 26.35 12.69 6.81
C TYR A 45 27.69 13.03 7.48
N SER A 46 28.76 13.16 6.68
CA SER A 46 30.12 13.45 7.14
C SER A 46 30.25 14.80 7.88
N ASN A 47 29.27 15.68 7.74
CA ASN A 47 29.14 16.96 8.44
C ASN A 47 28.53 16.83 9.86
N GLY A 48 28.26 15.61 10.35
CA GLY A 48 27.67 15.36 11.66
C GLY A 48 26.15 15.46 11.72
N GLN A 49 25.45 15.81 10.62
CA GLN A 49 24.00 15.80 10.58
C GLN A 49 23.46 14.39 10.32
N SER A 50 22.50 13.96 11.14
CA SER A 50 21.74 12.73 10.91
C SER A 50 20.37 13.07 10.33
N SER A 51 20.08 12.61 9.12
CA SER A 51 18.75 12.71 8.52
C SER A 51 18.06 11.36 8.54
N VAL A 52 16.84 11.33 9.07
CA VAL A 52 15.97 10.17 9.08
C VAL A 52 15.01 10.30 7.90
N PHE A 53 14.99 9.31 7.01
CA PHE A 53 14.05 9.29 5.88
C PHE A 53 13.34 7.94 5.82
N CYS A 54 12.05 8.00 5.48
CA CYS A 54 11.25 6.82 5.20
C CYS A 54 11.37 6.51 3.71
N MET A 55 11.82 5.31 3.37
CA MET A 55 11.90 4.84 2.00
C MET A 55 11.27 3.45 1.87
N MET A 56 10.73 3.15 0.70
CA MET A 56 10.34 1.79 0.36
C MET A 56 11.60 1.05 -0.08
N GLN A 57 12.06 0.06 0.70
CA GLN A 57 13.17 -0.80 0.29
C GLN A 57 12.61 -2.04 -0.41
N TRP A 58 12.70 -2.03 -1.73
CA TRP A 58 12.41 -3.18 -2.54
C TRP A 58 13.48 -4.29 -2.31
N PRO A 59 13.13 -5.57 -2.47
CA PRO A 59 14.03 -6.70 -2.23
C PRO A 59 15.21 -6.77 -3.22
N ASP A 60 15.20 -5.95 -4.27
CA ASP A 60 16.28 -5.76 -5.26
C ASP A 60 17.50 -5.01 -4.71
N GLY A 61 17.37 -4.37 -3.54
CA GLY A 61 18.45 -3.71 -2.81
C GLY A 61 18.13 -2.26 -2.46
N ALA A 62 18.73 -1.75 -1.38
CA ALA A 62 18.65 -0.33 -1.06
C ALA A 62 19.65 0.47 -1.90
N TYR A 63 19.32 1.71 -2.26
CA TYR A 63 20.27 2.67 -2.85
C TYR A 63 21.53 2.79 -1.96
N PRO A 64 22.77 2.68 -2.49
CA PRO A 64 23.18 2.66 -3.90
C PRO A 64 23.47 1.25 -4.49
N THR A 65 23.08 0.17 -3.82
CA THR A 65 23.33 -1.21 -4.27
C THR A 65 22.11 -1.83 -4.98
N SER A 66 21.08 -1.03 -5.30
CA SER A 66 19.92 -1.51 -6.04
C SER A 66 20.30 -1.78 -7.50
N THR A 67 19.95 -2.96 -7.98
CA THR A 67 20.23 -3.41 -9.35
C THR A 67 19.26 -2.82 -10.40
N SER A 68 18.14 -2.21 -9.96
CA SER A 68 17.14 -1.63 -10.87
C SER A 68 17.40 -0.16 -11.24
N GLU A 69 18.39 0.51 -10.63
CA GLU A 69 18.96 1.74 -11.19
C GLU A 69 19.94 1.38 -12.32
N HIS A 70 19.40 1.07 -13.50
CA HIS A 70 20.15 1.22 -14.75
C HIS A 70 20.02 2.66 -15.23
N VAL A 71 21.19 3.33 -15.27
CA VAL A 71 21.61 4.61 -15.90
C VAL A 71 20.55 5.47 -16.58
#